data_AF-A0A0K8JFK4-F1
#
_entry.id   AF-A0A0K8JFK4-F1
#
_cell.length_a   1.000
_cell.length_b   1.000
_cell.length_c   1.000
_cell.angle_alpha   90.00
_cell.angle_beta   90.00
_cell.angle_gamma   90.00
#
_symmetry.space_group_name_H-M   'P 1'
#
loop_
_entity.id
_entity.type
_entity.pdbx_description
1 polymer ?
#
loop_
_entity_poly.entity_id
_entity_poly.type
_entity_poly.pdbx_seq_one_letter_code
_entity_poly.pdbx_strand_id
1 'polypeptide(L)'
;MSIDDIGARRLIASILKKACDDYANDKGCPAWCTFKDTCGFNKIDAEHCDAKRFIHSAWCAALCDGLNIDHEEYVAICIKKHRLSKNTFKYVEQEIRQYKNILKELSRLKNDIILATPEKQEKRSSTLSNSTASKAIKISMDRKIVELEKTKNAIEKTYQRLCHDKQAVMEEYWKSRYTTSGLADKLGVDERTIRRWKQYIVYSVAAELNYL
;
A
#
# COMPACT_ATOMS: atom_id res chain seq x y z
N MET A 1 22.06 18.70 5.53
CA MET A 1 22.77 17.54 6.10
C MET A 1 21.74 16.72 6.85
N SER A 2 21.25 15.65 6.24
CA SER A 2 20.35 14.70 6.91
C SER A 2 21.17 14.00 7.99
N ILE A 3 20.70 14.02 9.24
CA ILE A 3 21.31 13.22 10.29
C ILE A 3 20.96 11.77 9.98
N ASP A 4 21.87 11.10 9.28
CA ASP A 4 21.76 9.69 8.99
C ASP A 4 22.13 8.94 10.26
N ASP A 5 21.17 8.84 11.18
CA ASP A 5 21.35 8.19 12.48
C ASP A 5 21.36 6.66 12.33
N ILE A 6 22.42 6.17 11.71
CA ILE A 6 22.75 4.75 11.53
C ILE A 6 22.76 4.03 12.89
N GLY A 7 23.15 4.74 13.96
CA GLY A 7 23.13 4.24 15.33
C GLY A 7 21.72 3.95 15.82
N ALA A 8 20.82 4.92 15.73
CA ALA A 8 19.41 4.75 16.11
C ALA A 8 18.72 3.62 15.33
N ARG A 9 19.00 3.51 14.02
CA ARG A 9 18.42 2.44 13.18
C ARG A 9 18.88 1.04 13.59
N ARG A 10 20.18 0.87 13.90
CA ARG A 10 20.72 -0.41 14.42
C ARG A 10 20.13 -0.77 15.78
N LEU A 11 19.93 0.23 16.64
CA LEU A 11 19.31 0.04 17.94
C LEU A 11 17.85 -0.43 17.78
N ILE A 12 17.07 0.22 16.92
CA ILE A 12 15.68 -0.18 16.63
C ILE A 12 15.63 -1.61 16.07
N ALA A 13 16.50 -1.96 15.12
CA ALA A 13 16.59 -3.31 14.57
C ALA A 13 16.90 -4.37 15.64
N SER A 14 17.84 -4.08 16.55
CA SER A 14 18.16 -4.98 17.67
C SER A 14 16.99 -5.15 18.63
N ILE A 15 16.24 -4.08 18.91
CA ILE A 15 15.05 -4.11 19.77
C ILE A 15 13.96 -4.98 19.13
N LEU A 16 13.70 -4.80 17.83
CA LEU A 16 12.70 -5.58 17.10
C LEU A 16 13.07 -7.05 16.96
N LYS A 17 14.36 -7.36 16.76
CA LYS A 17 14.84 -8.75 16.73
C LYS A 17 14.58 -9.44 18.07
N LYS A 18 14.97 -8.80 19.18
CA LYS A 18 14.70 -9.31 20.52
C LYS A 18 13.20 -9.49 20.76
N ALA A 19 12.38 -8.54 20.32
CA ALA A 19 10.94 -8.64 20.40
C ALA A 19 10.39 -9.85 19.62
N CYS A 20 10.91 -10.11 18.42
CA CYS A 20 10.56 -11.29 17.62
C CYS A 20 10.91 -12.60 18.34
N ASP A 21 12.09 -12.67 18.95
CA ASP A 21 12.54 -13.84 19.70
C ASP A 21 11.66 -14.07 20.95
N ASP A 22 11.28 -12.99 21.65
CA ASP A 22 10.38 -13.05 22.82
C ASP A 22 8.99 -13.61 22.42
N TYR A 23 8.42 -13.13 21.30
CA TYR A 23 7.14 -13.64 20.78
C TYR A 23 7.20 -15.06 20.20
N ALA A 24 8.38 -15.53 19.81
CA ALA A 24 8.57 -16.90 19.31
C ALA A 24 8.64 -17.93 20.45
N ASN A 25 9.20 -17.54 21.59
CA ASN A 25 9.40 -18.42 22.75
C ASN A 25 8.19 -18.47 23.68
N ASP A 26 7.38 -17.40 23.74
CA ASP A 26 6.16 -17.36 24.55
C ASP A 26 4.91 -17.73 23.74
N LYS A 27 4.08 -18.65 24.26
CA LYS A 27 2.75 -18.95 23.68
C LYS A 27 1.72 -17.81 23.88
N GLY A 28 2.13 -16.69 24.49
CA GLY A 28 1.30 -15.52 24.83
C GLY A 28 2.02 -14.20 24.54
N CYS A 29 1.49 -13.08 25.07
CA CYS A 29 2.15 -11.78 24.95
C CYS A 29 3.32 -11.65 25.95
N PRO A 30 4.52 -11.23 25.52
CA PRO A 30 5.65 -10.97 26.40
C PRO A 30 5.32 -9.96 27.49
N ALA A 31 6.06 -10.01 28.61
CA ALA A 31 5.81 -9.15 29.77
C ALA A 31 5.90 -7.63 29.47
N TRP A 32 6.68 -7.25 28.45
CA TRP A 32 6.83 -5.86 28.02
C TRP A 32 5.73 -5.39 27.06
N CYS A 33 4.85 -6.28 26.57
CA CYS A 33 3.77 -5.92 25.66
C CYS A 33 2.76 -5.01 26.35
N THR A 34 2.69 -3.73 25.95
CA THR A 34 1.75 -2.74 26.50
C THR A 34 0.28 -3.08 26.20
N PHE A 35 0.03 -3.94 25.21
CA PHE A 35 -1.31 -4.40 24.82
C PHE A 35 -1.68 -5.74 25.47
N LYS A 36 -0.91 -6.22 26.45
CA LYS A 36 -1.14 -7.51 27.10
C LYS A 36 -2.55 -7.62 27.70
N ASP A 37 -3.04 -6.54 28.31
CA ASP A 37 -4.36 -6.51 28.97
C ASP A 37 -5.52 -6.49 27.96
N THR A 38 -5.32 -5.92 26.77
CA THR A 38 -6.33 -5.90 25.69
C THR A 38 -6.31 -7.18 24.85
N CYS A 39 -5.18 -7.90 24.80
CA CYS A 39 -5.07 -9.21 24.14
C CYS A 39 -5.80 -10.34 24.88
N GLY A 40 -6.16 -10.16 26.15
CA GLY A 40 -6.77 -11.20 26.99
C GLY A 40 -8.29 -11.38 26.82
N PHE A 41 -9.01 -10.38 26.30
CA PHE A 41 -10.48 -10.40 26.24
C PHE A 41 -11.05 -11.15 25.04
N ASN A 42 -10.29 -11.29 23.96
CA ASN A 42 -10.64 -12.16 22.85
C ASN A 42 -9.67 -13.35 22.84
N LYS A 43 -10.08 -14.48 23.42
CA LYS A 43 -9.46 -15.81 23.16
C LYS A 43 -9.64 -16.28 21.71
N ILE A 44 -9.91 -15.35 20.80
CA ILE A 44 -9.97 -15.54 19.37
C ILE A 44 -8.74 -14.79 18.83
N ASP A 45 -7.70 -15.60 18.71
CA ASP A 45 -6.52 -15.44 17.88
C ASP A 45 -5.34 -14.68 18.48
N ALA A 46 -4.29 -15.45 18.74
CA ALA A 46 -2.89 -15.01 18.70
C ALA A 46 -2.47 -14.40 17.34
N GLU A 47 -3.41 -14.21 16.40
CA GLU A 47 -3.31 -13.52 15.10
C GLU A 47 -3.71 -12.03 15.18
N HIS A 48 -4.40 -11.58 16.25
CA HIS A 48 -4.94 -10.20 16.36
C HIS A 48 -4.10 -9.23 17.23
N CYS A 49 -2.92 -9.63 17.71
CA CYS A 49 -2.03 -8.71 18.43
C CYS A 49 -1.30 -7.80 17.43
N ASP A 50 -1.65 -6.51 17.39
CA ASP A 50 -1.05 -5.53 16.47
C ASP A 50 0.48 -5.46 16.60
N ALA A 51 1.01 -5.59 17.82
CA ALA A 51 2.46 -5.64 18.06
C ALA A 51 3.10 -6.89 17.43
N LYS A 52 2.46 -8.06 17.58
CA LYS A 52 2.93 -9.32 16.98
C LYS A 52 2.83 -9.26 15.45
N ARG A 53 1.73 -8.74 14.92
CA ARG A 53 1.53 -8.53 13.47
C ARG A 53 2.59 -7.59 12.90
N PHE A 54 2.91 -6.51 13.61
CA PHE A 54 3.96 -5.57 13.22
C PHE A 54 5.35 -6.23 13.25
N ILE A 55 5.69 -6.97 14.31
CA ILE A 55 6.99 -7.63 14.45
C ILE A 55 7.20 -8.72 13.40
N HIS A 56 6.13 -9.43 13.03
CA HIS A 56 6.16 -10.44 11.96
C HIS A 56 5.91 -9.86 10.56
N SER A 57 5.68 -8.55 10.45
CA SER A 57 5.51 -7.90 9.15
C SER A 57 6.81 -7.96 8.35
N ALA A 58 6.67 -7.91 7.01
CA ALA A 58 7.83 -7.84 6.14
C ALA A 58 8.68 -6.59 6.39
N TRP A 59 8.07 -5.52 6.90
CA TRP A 59 8.76 -4.28 7.26
C TRP A 59 9.69 -4.47 8.47
N CYS A 60 9.24 -5.15 9.53
CA CYS A 60 10.10 -5.50 10.66
C CYS A 60 11.21 -6.47 10.28
N ALA A 61 10.92 -7.48 9.44
CA ALA A 61 11.95 -8.41 8.96
C ALA A 61 13.06 -7.67 8.19
N ALA A 62 12.67 -6.75 7.30
CA ALA A 62 13.59 -5.89 6.56
C ALA A 62 14.39 -4.98 7.52
N LEU A 63 13.74 -4.39 8.52
CA LEU A 63 14.41 -3.51 9.47
C LEU A 63 15.40 -4.27 10.37
N CYS A 64 15.07 -5.50 10.78
CA CYS A 64 15.94 -6.41 11.53
C CYS A 64 17.15 -6.89 10.72
N ASP A 65 17.00 -7.06 9.41
CA ASP A 65 18.10 -7.44 8.50
C ASP A 65 19.06 -6.25 8.20
N GLY A 66 18.76 -5.06 8.73
CA GLY A 66 19.75 -4.01 9.00
C GLY A 66 20.07 -3.08 7.82
N LEU A 67 19.34 -1.96 7.73
CA LEU A 67 19.69 -0.72 7.02
C LEU A 67 19.58 -0.68 5.48
N ASN A 68 18.97 0.44 5.03
CA ASN A 68 18.87 0.97 3.67
C ASN A 68 18.46 -0.02 2.57
N ILE A 69 17.48 -0.86 2.89
CA ILE A 69 16.85 -1.74 1.92
C ILE A 69 16.16 -0.88 0.88
N ASP A 70 16.66 -0.96 -0.35
CA ASP A 70 16.00 -0.40 -1.52
C ASP A 70 14.55 -0.93 -1.59
N HIS A 71 13.60 -0.11 -2.04
CA HIS A 71 12.22 -0.56 -2.23
C HIS A 71 12.15 -1.85 -3.06
N GLU A 72 13.06 -2.03 -4.03
CA GLU A 72 13.15 -3.27 -4.80
C GLU A 72 13.50 -4.49 -3.95
N GLU A 73 14.45 -4.35 -3.03
CA GLU A 73 14.89 -5.40 -2.13
C GLU A 73 13.82 -5.72 -1.07
N TYR A 74 13.10 -4.71 -0.57
CA TYR A 74 11.94 -4.90 0.30
C TYR A 74 10.85 -5.72 -0.40
N VAL A 75 10.49 -5.38 -1.64
CA VAL A 75 9.49 -6.12 -2.42
C VAL A 75 9.95 -7.55 -2.68
N ALA A 76 11.24 -7.77 -2.96
CA ALA A 76 11.80 -9.11 -3.15
C ALA A 76 11.69 -9.97 -1.87
N ILE A 77 11.98 -9.38 -0.70
CA ILE A 77 11.79 -10.04 0.60
C ILE A 77 10.31 -10.39 0.81
N CYS A 78 9.39 -9.47 0.51
CA CYS A 78 7.95 -9.71 0.64
C CYS A 78 7.49 -10.89 -0.23
N ILE A 79 7.91 -10.94 -1.50
CA ILE A 79 7.58 -12.04 -2.41
C ILE A 79 8.06 -13.40 -1.85
N LYS A 80 9.22 -13.41 -1.17
CA LYS A 80 9.84 -14.62 -0.60
C LYS A 80 9.23 -15.04 0.75
N LYS A 81 9.06 -14.10 1.67
CA LYS A 81 8.68 -14.36 3.08
C LYS A 81 7.19 -14.14 3.38
N HIS A 82 6.53 -13.18 2.72
CA HIS A 82 5.15 -12.80 3.01
C HIS A 82 4.25 -12.82 1.75
N ARG A 83 3.77 -14.02 1.40
CA ARG A 83 2.94 -14.19 0.19
C ARG A 83 1.54 -13.59 0.42
N LEU A 84 1.15 -12.67 -0.47
CA LEU A 84 -0.22 -12.15 -0.51
C LEU A 84 -1.22 -13.29 -0.66
N SER A 85 -2.39 -13.15 -0.01
CA SER A 85 -3.51 -14.05 -0.25
C SER A 85 -3.91 -13.99 -1.73
N LYS A 86 -4.42 -15.11 -2.27
CA LYS A 86 -4.86 -15.17 -3.67
C LYS A 86 -5.92 -14.12 -4.01
N ASN A 87 -6.78 -13.80 -3.03
CA ASN A 87 -7.84 -12.80 -3.18
C ASN A 87 -7.24 -11.39 -3.20
N THR A 88 -6.33 -11.07 -2.27
CA THR A 88 -5.64 -9.78 -2.22
C THR A 88 -4.82 -9.55 -3.49
N PHE A 89 -4.09 -10.57 -3.97
CA PHE A 89 -3.34 -10.48 -5.21
C PHE A 89 -4.23 -10.12 -6.40
N LYS A 90 -5.35 -10.83 -6.57
CA LYS A 90 -6.31 -10.57 -7.65
C LYS A 90 -6.95 -9.20 -7.52
N TYR A 91 -7.26 -8.78 -6.30
CA TYR A 91 -7.83 -7.46 -6.02
C TYR A 91 -6.87 -6.35 -6.47
N VAL A 92 -5.61 -6.39 -6.01
CA VAL A 92 -4.60 -5.39 -6.40
C VAL A 92 -4.33 -5.43 -7.91
N GLU A 93 -4.26 -6.62 -8.51
CA GLU A 93 -4.10 -6.75 -9.97
C GLU A 93 -5.29 -6.12 -10.73
N GLN A 94 -6.51 -6.24 -10.20
CA GLN A 94 -7.69 -5.64 -10.80
C GLN A 94 -7.68 -4.11 -10.69
N GLU A 95 -7.26 -3.56 -9.55
CA GLU A 95 -7.09 -2.11 -9.37
C GLU A 95 -6.09 -1.53 -10.40
N ILE A 96 -4.96 -2.24 -10.62
CA ILE A 96 -3.97 -1.85 -11.64
C ILE A 96 -4.61 -1.83 -13.04
N ARG A 97 -5.37 -2.87 -13.41
CA ARG A 97 -6.10 -2.93 -14.70
C ARG A 97 -7.11 -1.80 -14.84
N GLN A 98 -7.78 -1.44 -13.76
CA GLN A 98 -8.84 -0.44 -13.73
C GLN A 98 -8.33 1.00 -13.57
N TYR A 99 -7.01 1.24 -13.54
CA TYR A 99 -6.42 2.56 -13.35
C TYR A 99 -7.06 3.68 -14.19
N LYS A 100 -7.32 3.45 -15.49
CA LYS A 100 -8.01 4.44 -16.35
C LYS A 100 -9.43 4.76 -15.88
N ASN A 101 -10.15 3.78 -15.35
CA ASN A 101 -11.49 3.97 -14.79
C ASN A 101 -11.41 4.71 -13.45
N ILE A 102 -10.41 4.42 -12.61
CA ILE A 102 -10.14 5.15 -11.36
C ILE A 102 -9.95 6.65 -11.65
N LEU A 103 -9.16 7.00 -12.68
CA LEU A 103 -8.95 8.41 -13.06
C LEU A 103 -10.24 9.11 -13.51
N LYS A 104 -11.05 8.42 -14.32
CA LYS A 104 -12.37 8.94 -14.77
C LYS A 104 -13.31 9.12 -13.59
N GLU A 105 -13.37 8.14 -12.70
CA GLU A 105 -14.23 8.16 -11.52
C GLU A 105 -13.85 9.28 -10.55
N LEU A 106 -12.55 9.45 -10.28
CA LEU A 106 -12.04 10.56 -9.47
C LEU A 106 -12.45 11.92 -10.05
N SER A 107 -12.31 12.07 -11.36
CA SER A 107 -12.67 13.31 -12.05
C SER A 107 -14.18 13.56 -11.98
N ARG A 108 -14.99 12.52 -12.17
CA ARG A 108 -16.46 12.60 -12.02
C ARG A 108 -16.86 13.02 -10.62
N LEU A 109 -16.41 12.30 -9.58
CA LEU A 109 -16.78 12.58 -8.19
C LEU A 109 -16.35 13.99 -7.75
N LYS A 110 -15.15 14.43 -8.13
CA LYS A 110 -14.69 15.79 -7.85
C LYS A 110 -15.55 16.84 -8.55
N ASN A 111 -15.86 16.61 -9.83
CA ASN A 111 -16.72 17.52 -10.60
C ASN A 111 -18.14 17.57 -10.03
N ASP A 112 -18.70 16.46 -9.58
CA ASP A 112 -20.03 16.41 -8.96
C ASP A 112 -20.07 17.30 -7.71
N ILE A 113 -19.03 17.28 -6.87
CA ILE A 113 -18.94 18.14 -5.68
C ILE A 113 -18.69 19.62 -6.07
N ILE A 114 -17.87 19.86 -7.09
CA ILE A 114 -17.58 21.22 -7.57
C ILE A 114 -18.82 21.86 -8.20
N LEU A 115 -19.58 21.12 -9.00
CA LEU A 115 -20.77 21.59 -9.72
C LEU A 115 -22.03 21.57 -8.84
N ALA A 116 -22.02 20.86 -7.72
CA ALA A 116 -23.14 20.85 -6.78
C ALA A 116 -23.50 22.28 -6.35
N THR A 117 -24.79 22.62 -6.49
CA THR A 117 -25.36 23.88 -6.01
C THR A 117 -25.15 23.96 -4.50
N PRO A 118 -24.68 25.11 -3.96
CA PRO A 118 -24.59 25.29 -2.52
C PRO A 118 -25.96 25.05 -1.88
N GLU A 119 -26.03 24.22 -0.84
CA GLU A 119 -27.25 24.07 -0.06
C GLU A 119 -27.66 25.46 0.46
N LYS A 120 -28.88 25.91 0.14
CA LYS A 120 -29.45 27.13 0.71
C LYS A 120 -29.55 26.94 2.22
N GLN A 121 -28.59 27.47 2.96
CA GLN A 121 -28.72 27.54 4.40
C GLN A 121 -29.79 28.58 4.74
N GLU A 122 -30.90 28.13 5.33
CA GLU A 122 -31.87 29.01 6.01
C GLU A 122 -31.21 29.61 7.26
N LYS A 123 -30.26 30.52 7.11
CA LYS A 123 -29.75 31.32 8.23
C LYS A 123 -29.62 32.78 7.83
N ARG A 124 -30.40 33.60 8.53
CA ARG A 124 -30.32 35.07 8.60
C ARG A 124 -28.95 35.50 9.14
N SER A 125 -27.91 35.54 8.31
CA SER A 125 -26.73 36.37 8.58
C SER A 125 -25.98 36.64 7.27
N SER A 126 -25.53 37.87 7.10
CA SER A 126 -24.74 38.38 5.97
C SER A 126 -23.30 37.85 5.93
N THR A 127 -23.07 36.62 6.40
CA THR A 127 -21.74 35.99 6.39
C THR A 127 -21.55 35.35 5.02
N LEU A 128 -20.68 35.92 4.19
CA LEU A 128 -20.21 35.36 2.93
C LEU A 128 -19.72 33.92 3.17
N SER A 129 -20.56 32.93 2.87
CA SER A 129 -20.18 31.52 2.99
C SER A 129 -19.17 31.23 1.86
N ASN A 130 -17.93 30.89 2.24
CA ASN A 130 -16.91 30.54 1.27
C ASN A 130 -17.20 29.14 0.70
N SER A 131 -18.11 29.09 -0.29
CA SER A 131 -18.59 27.85 -0.91
C SER A 131 -17.45 26.98 -1.47
N THR A 132 -16.35 27.59 -1.91
CA THR A 132 -15.14 26.90 -2.36
C THR A 132 -14.47 26.13 -1.23
N ALA A 133 -14.30 26.75 -0.06
CA ALA A 133 -13.72 26.08 1.11
C ALA A 133 -14.58 24.90 1.57
N SER A 134 -15.91 25.07 1.60
CA SER A 134 -16.84 23.98 1.96
C SER A 134 -16.79 22.81 0.96
N LYS A 135 -16.68 23.09 -0.34
CA LYS A 135 -16.52 22.05 -1.38
C LYS A 135 -15.19 21.31 -1.26
N ALA A 136 -14.10 22.04 -1.00
CA ALA A 136 -12.79 21.43 -0.77
C ALA A 136 -12.80 20.49 0.45
N ILE A 137 -13.46 20.89 1.54
CA ILE A 137 -13.65 20.04 2.73
C ILE A 137 -14.48 18.79 2.37
N LYS A 138 -15.57 18.93 1.60
CA LYS A 138 -16.37 17.79 1.15
C LYS A 138 -15.53 16.80 0.32
N ILE A 139 -14.68 17.29 -0.59
CA ILE A 139 -13.80 16.42 -1.40
C ILE A 139 -12.78 15.69 -0.51
N SER A 140 -12.15 16.37 0.45
CA SER A 140 -11.13 15.75 1.30
C SER A 140 -11.69 14.75 2.31
N MET A 141 -12.96 14.92 2.71
CA MET A 141 -13.65 14.03 3.63
C MET A 141 -14.39 12.88 2.94
N ASP A 142 -14.58 12.94 1.62
CA ASP A 142 -15.24 11.85 0.88
C ASP A 142 -14.36 10.60 0.87
N ARG A 143 -14.81 9.57 1.59
CA ARG A 143 -14.10 8.30 1.75
C ARG A 143 -13.75 7.65 0.41
N LYS A 144 -14.67 7.70 -0.56
CA LYS A 144 -14.48 7.06 -1.87
C LYS A 144 -13.40 7.80 -2.66
N ILE A 145 -13.41 9.12 -2.64
CA ILE A 145 -12.36 9.93 -3.26
C ILE A 145 -11.00 9.61 -2.63
N VAL A 146 -10.91 9.58 -1.30
CA VAL A 146 -9.67 9.28 -0.58
C VAL A 146 -9.13 7.90 -0.93
N GLU A 147 -9.97 6.87 -0.98
CA GLU A 147 -9.56 5.50 -1.34
C GLU A 147 -9.07 5.41 -2.79
N LEU A 148 -9.77 6.04 -3.73
CA LEU A 148 -9.38 6.09 -5.14
C LEU A 148 -8.07 6.89 -5.33
N GLU A 149 -7.87 7.99 -4.61
CA GLU A 149 -6.63 8.76 -4.64
C GLU A 149 -5.45 7.99 -4.07
N LYS A 150 -5.63 7.26 -2.96
CA LYS A 150 -4.61 6.37 -2.42
C LYS A 150 -4.19 5.32 -3.45
N THR A 151 -5.16 4.68 -4.08
CA THR A 151 -4.92 3.66 -5.11
C THR A 151 -4.21 4.23 -6.33
N LYS A 152 -4.68 5.38 -6.84
CA LYS A 152 -4.04 6.12 -7.93
C LYS A 152 -2.57 6.43 -7.60
N ASN A 153 -2.32 7.01 -6.43
CA ASN A 153 -0.98 7.43 -6.02
C ASN A 153 -0.04 6.24 -5.84
N ALA A 154 -0.52 5.11 -5.31
CA ALA A 154 0.26 3.88 -5.21
C ALA A 154 0.69 3.38 -6.59
N ILE A 155 -0.25 3.31 -7.54
CA ILE A 155 0.01 2.87 -8.92
C ILE A 155 1.03 3.80 -9.60
N GLU A 156 0.88 5.12 -9.48
CA GLU A 156 1.78 6.10 -10.10
C GLU A 156 3.19 6.04 -9.51
N LYS A 157 3.30 5.95 -8.18
CA LYS A 157 4.60 5.80 -7.51
C LYS A 157 5.30 4.52 -7.92
N THR A 158 4.58 3.39 -7.97
CA THR A 158 5.16 2.13 -8.44
C THR A 158 5.64 2.30 -9.87
N TYR A 159 4.80 2.82 -10.78
CA TYR A 159 5.16 3.01 -12.18
C TYR A 159 6.45 3.83 -12.36
N GLN A 160 6.58 4.94 -11.64
CA GLN A 160 7.76 5.82 -11.69
C GLN A 160 9.05 5.14 -11.22
N ARG A 161 8.97 4.14 -10.32
CA ARG A 161 10.14 3.41 -9.82
C ARG A 161 10.54 2.22 -10.70
N LEU A 162 9.63 1.71 -11.52
CA LEU A 162 9.91 0.57 -12.38
C LEU A 162 10.92 0.95 -13.47
N CYS A 163 11.81 0.02 -13.81
CA CYS A 163 12.60 0.13 -15.03
C CYS A 163 11.72 0.04 -16.29
N HIS A 164 12.22 0.54 -17.41
CA HIS A 164 11.50 0.66 -18.68
C HIS A 164 10.79 -0.65 -19.12
N ASP A 165 11.44 -1.80 -18.97
CA ASP A 165 10.86 -3.08 -19.38
C ASP A 165 9.67 -3.48 -18.49
N LYS A 166 9.78 -3.28 -17.17
CA LYS A 166 8.67 -3.52 -16.24
C LYS A 166 7.55 -2.49 -16.44
N GLN A 167 7.87 -1.24 -16.80
CA GLN A 167 6.87 -0.23 -17.19
C GLN A 167 6.08 -0.68 -18.41
N ALA A 168 6.75 -1.23 -19.45
CA ALA A 168 6.06 -1.77 -20.62
C ALA A 168 5.07 -2.90 -20.26
N VAL A 169 5.42 -3.75 -19.29
CA VAL A 169 4.48 -4.76 -18.74
C VAL A 169 3.32 -4.11 -18.01
N MET A 170 3.59 -3.06 -17.22
CA MET A 170 2.54 -2.35 -16.49
C MET A 170 1.57 -1.62 -17.43
N GLU A 171 2.07 -0.98 -18.48
CA GLU A 171 1.25 -0.35 -19.51
C GLU A 171 0.35 -1.35 -20.25
N GLU A 172 0.82 -2.58 -20.40
CA GLU A 172 0.07 -3.63 -21.06
C GLU A 172 -1.21 -3.98 -20.31
N TYR A 173 -1.24 -3.85 -18.97
CA TYR A 173 -2.47 -3.99 -18.20
C TYR A 173 -3.56 -2.99 -18.60
N TRP A 174 -3.19 -1.83 -19.13
CA TRP A 174 -4.14 -0.78 -19.53
C TRP A 174 -4.48 -0.80 -21.02
N LYS A 175 -3.66 -1.47 -21.83
CA LYS A 175 -3.81 -1.56 -23.28
C LYS A 175 -4.48 -2.88 -23.70
N SER A 176 -4.23 -3.97 -22.97
CA SER A 176 -4.78 -5.33 -23.22
C SER A 176 -4.65 -5.78 -24.68
N ARG A 177 -3.52 -5.48 -25.33
CA ARG A 177 -3.22 -5.77 -26.74
C ARG A 177 -2.49 -7.10 -26.93
N TYR A 178 -1.63 -7.49 -25.99
CA TYR A 178 -0.76 -8.66 -26.11
C TYR A 178 -1.10 -9.71 -25.04
N THR A 179 -0.99 -10.98 -25.44
CA THR A 179 -0.93 -12.09 -24.48
C THR A 179 0.42 -12.06 -23.76
N THR A 180 0.55 -12.78 -22.63
CA THR A 180 1.83 -12.87 -21.91
C THR A 180 2.96 -13.38 -22.81
N SER A 181 2.68 -14.36 -23.68
CA SER A 181 3.65 -14.85 -24.69
C SER A 181 4.00 -13.77 -25.71
N GLY A 182 2.99 -13.12 -26.31
CA GLY A 182 3.26 -12.08 -27.32
C GLY A 182 4.01 -10.86 -26.75
N LEU A 183 3.81 -10.55 -25.48
CA LEU A 183 4.57 -9.51 -24.79
C LEU A 183 6.03 -9.95 -24.54
N ALA A 184 6.24 -11.22 -24.19
CA ALA A 184 7.56 -11.83 -24.06
C ALA A 184 8.33 -11.76 -25.38
N ASP A 185 7.70 -12.17 -26.48
CA ASP A 185 8.30 -12.13 -27.83
C ASP A 185 8.67 -10.70 -28.23
N LYS A 186 7.79 -9.74 -27.95
CA LYS A 186 8.03 -8.32 -28.23
C LYS A 186 9.20 -7.73 -27.44
N LEU A 187 9.35 -8.13 -26.18
CA LEU A 187 10.41 -7.64 -25.29
C LEU A 187 11.70 -8.49 -25.38
N GLY A 188 11.68 -9.59 -26.15
CA GLY A 188 12.83 -10.49 -26.27
C GLY A 188 13.17 -11.25 -24.99
N VAL A 189 12.17 -11.54 -24.15
CA VAL A 189 12.35 -12.24 -22.86
C VAL A 189 11.45 -13.47 -22.74
N ASP A 190 11.83 -14.41 -21.87
CA ASP A 190 11.02 -15.60 -21.61
C ASP A 190 9.66 -15.25 -20.93
N GLU A 191 8.62 -16.04 -21.21
CA GLU A 191 7.30 -15.84 -20.64
C GLU A 191 7.32 -15.88 -19.09
N ARG A 192 8.20 -16.70 -18.49
CA ARG A 192 8.35 -16.75 -17.02
C ARG A 192 8.87 -15.44 -16.47
N THR A 193 9.72 -14.73 -17.21
CA THR A 193 10.21 -13.40 -16.83
C THR A 193 9.07 -12.40 -16.79
N ILE A 194 8.19 -12.38 -17.78
CA ILE A 194 6.99 -11.54 -17.77
C ILE A 194 6.08 -11.88 -16.58
N ARG A 195 5.85 -13.16 -16.30
CA ARG A 195 5.03 -13.58 -15.14
C ARG A 195 5.65 -13.12 -13.81
N ARG A 196 6.98 -13.19 -13.67
CA ARG A 196 7.71 -12.68 -12.50
C ARG A 196 7.60 -11.16 -12.39
N TRP A 197 7.74 -10.42 -13.49
CA TRP A 197 7.59 -8.97 -13.49
C TRP A 197 6.16 -8.55 -13.14
N LYS A 198 5.14 -9.23 -13.67
CA LYS A 198 3.73 -9.02 -13.26
C LYS A 198 3.55 -9.23 -11.76
N GLN A 199 4.09 -10.31 -11.22
CA GLN A 199 4.06 -10.57 -9.79
C GLN A 199 4.76 -9.46 -9.00
N TYR A 200 5.94 -9.03 -9.43
CA TYR A 200 6.68 -7.94 -8.79
C TYR A 200 5.86 -6.65 -8.74
N ILE A 201 5.26 -6.24 -9.87
CA ILE A 201 4.44 -5.03 -9.97
C ILE A 201 3.26 -5.09 -8.98
N VAL A 202 2.54 -6.22 -8.93
CA VAL A 202 1.41 -6.38 -8.01
C VAL A 202 1.87 -6.27 -6.55
N TYR A 203 3.01 -6.88 -6.19
CA TYR A 203 3.54 -6.77 -4.83
C TYR A 203 4.04 -5.37 -4.50
N SER A 204 4.65 -4.65 -5.45
CA SER A 204 5.06 -3.25 -5.27
C SER A 204 3.86 -2.34 -5.01
N VAL A 205 2.76 -2.51 -5.74
CA VAL A 205 1.52 -1.75 -5.49
C VAL A 205 0.90 -2.16 -4.15
N ALA A 206 0.89 -3.45 -3.82
CA ALA A 206 0.37 -3.95 -2.55
C ALA A 206 1.17 -3.41 -1.35
N ALA A 207 2.49 -3.25 -1.49
CA ALA A 207 3.34 -2.61 -0.51
C ALA A 207 2.94 -1.15 -0.26
N GLU A 208 2.74 -0.37 -1.32
CA GLU A 208 2.31 1.04 -1.21
C GLU A 208 0.91 1.17 -0.58
N LEU A 209 0.06 0.16 -0.75
CA LEU A 209 -1.29 0.10 -0.17
C LEU A 209 -1.35 -0.55 1.23
N ASN A 210 -0.20 -0.95 1.80
CA ASN A 210 -0.10 -1.62 3.10
C ASN A 210 -0.90 -2.93 3.21
N TYR A 211 -0.89 -3.75 2.15
CA TYR A 211 -1.47 -5.11 2.17
C TYR A 211 -0.46 -6.21 2.58
N LEU A 212 0.78 -5.83 2.90
CA LEU A 212 1.91 -6.70 3.27
C LEU A 212 2.23 -6.66 4.76
#